data_AF-A0AAN9P6P4-F1
#
_entry.id   AF-A0AAN9P6P4-F1
#
_cell.length_a   1.000
_cell.length_b   1.000
_cell.length_c   1.000
_cell.angle_alpha   90.00
_cell.angle_beta   90.00
_cell.angle_gamma   90.00
#
_symmetry.space_group_name_H-M   'P 1'
#
loop_
_entity.id
_entity.type
_entity.pdbx_description
1 polymer ?
#
loop_
_entity_poly.entity_id
_entity_poly.type
_entity_poly.pdbx_seq_one_letter_code
_entity_poly.pdbx_strand_id
1 'polypeptide(L)'
;MEDAIIWCEDVRGVYSAASGYLWLGKNYRDWNVTPNFSWIWRTNTQRKIQFLGWLIGQGALPTNSLRFQRHMADSAKSSHCSATNENILHALRDCPHSLEIWMRLGLRVVILRFSSYLLFGGFGDGGTRWSLVMVVGALKPC
;
A
#
# COMPACT_ATOMS: atom_id res chain seq x y z
N MET A 1 -39.58 -27.78 -7.23
CA MET A 1 -38.89 -27.33 -6.00
C MET A 1 -37.76 -26.46 -6.49
N GLU A 2 -37.80 -25.16 -6.18
CA GLU A 2 -36.81 -24.19 -6.65
C GLU A 2 -35.77 -23.97 -5.56
N ASP A 3 -34.49 -24.06 -5.92
CA ASP A 3 -33.39 -23.77 -5.01
C ASP A 3 -33.34 -22.27 -4.72
N ALA A 4 -33.33 -21.89 -3.44
CA ALA A 4 -33.28 -20.51 -2.98
C ALA A 4 -32.05 -20.26 -2.11
N ILE A 5 -31.36 -19.14 -2.35
CA ILE A 5 -30.23 -18.69 -1.52
C ILE A 5 -30.80 -17.87 -0.35
N ILE A 6 -30.56 -18.33 0.89
CA ILE A 6 -31.08 -17.72 2.12
C ILE A 6 -29.91 -17.13 2.92
N TRP A 7 -30.04 -15.88 3.35
CA TRP A 7 -29.04 -15.22 4.18
C TRP A 7 -29.19 -15.64 5.65
N CYS A 8 -28.28 -16.49 6.14
CA CYS A 8 -28.39 -17.13 7.46
C CYS A 8 -28.27 -16.17 8.67
N GLU A 9 -27.78 -14.94 8.46
CA GLU A 9 -27.60 -13.97 9.55
C GLU A 9 -28.80 -13.06 9.77
N ASP A 10 -29.88 -13.27 9.00
CA ASP A 10 -31.16 -12.61 9.22
C ASP A 10 -32.26 -13.66 9.38
N VAL A 11 -33.11 -13.48 10.39
CA VAL A 11 -34.23 -14.41 10.67
C VAL A 11 -35.26 -14.48 9.55
N ARG A 12 -35.34 -13.47 8.68
CA ARG A 12 -36.21 -13.47 7.50
C ARG A 12 -35.50 -14.04 6.28
N GLY A 13 -34.22 -14.40 6.41
CA GLY A 13 -33.42 -14.94 5.32
C GLY A 13 -33.01 -13.91 4.26
N VAL A 14 -33.23 -12.61 4.52
CA VAL A 14 -33.00 -11.54 3.54
C VAL A 14 -31.65 -10.88 3.76
N TYR A 15 -30.89 -10.75 2.68
CA TYR A 15 -29.63 -10.01 2.71
C TYR A 15 -29.87 -8.50 2.81
N SER A 16 -29.11 -7.83 3.67
CA SER A 16 -28.98 -6.38 3.68
C SER A 16 -27.50 -6.00 3.80
N ALA A 17 -27.12 -4.83 3.27
CA ALA A 17 -25.75 -4.34 3.41
C ALA A 17 -25.33 -4.21 4.88
N ALA A 18 -26.26 -3.84 5.77
CA ALA A 18 -26.03 -3.73 7.20
C ALA A 18 -25.76 -5.09 7.86
N SER A 19 -26.59 -6.11 7.59
CA SER A 19 -26.39 -7.47 8.13
C SER A 19 -25.11 -8.10 7.58
N GLY A 20 -24.78 -7.86 6.30
CA GLY A 20 -23.51 -8.25 5.69
C GLY A 20 -22.29 -7.62 6.39
N TYR A 21 -22.32 -6.31 6.64
CA TYR A 21 -21.24 -5.63 7.36
C TYR A 21 -21.05 -6.14 8.79
N LEU A 22 -22.16 -6.35 9.50
CA LEU A 22 -22.13 -6.88 10.87
C LEU A 22 -21.54 -8.29 10.90
N TRP A 23 -21.95 -9.14 9.96
CA TRP A 23 -21.42 -10.49 9.81
C TRP A 23 -19.92 -10.49 9.52
N LEU A 24 -19.46 -9.65 8.59
CA LEU A 24 -18.04 -9.46 8.29
C LEU A 24 -17.27 -9.03 9.54
N GLY A 25 -17.76 -8.04 10.28
CA GLY A 25 -17.10 -7.57 11.50
C GLY A 25 -17.00 -8.64 12.60
N LYS A 26 -17.99 -9.53 12.71
CA LYS A 26 -17.99 -10.63 13.69
C LYS A 26 -17.07 -11.79 13.27
N ASN A 27 -17.06 -12.13 11.99
CA ASN A 27 -16.40 -13.34 11.48
C ASN A 27 -14.97 -13.08 10.96
N TYR A 28 -14.66 -11.84 10.62
CA TYR A 28 -13.31 -11.44 10.22
C TYR A 28 -12.49 -11.04 11.45
N ARG A 29 -11.81 -12.02 12.04
CA ARG A 29 -10.99 -11.86 13.27
C ARG A 29 -9.80 -10.89 13.12
N ASP A 30 -9.45 -10.49 11.90
CA ASP A 30 -8.17 -9.83 11.60
C ASP A 30 -8.22 -8.29 11.60
N TRP A 31 -9.35 -7.67 11.97
CA TRP A 31 -9.47 -6.20 12.00
C TRP A 31 -8.49 -5.54 12.98
N ASN A 32 -8.07 -6.29 14.01
CA ASN A 32 -7.14 -5.85 15.04
C ASN A 32 -5.66 -5.87 14.60
N VAL A 33 -5.35 -6.41 13.42
CA VAL A 33 -3.98 -6.44 12.85
C VAL A 33 -3.75 -5.29 11.85
N THR A 34 -4.74 -4.39 11.71
CA THR A 34 -4.56 -3.22 10.84
C THR A 34 -3.46 -2.30 11.39
N PRO A 35 -2.40 -2.03 10.61
CA PRO A 35 -1.32 -1.18 11.09
C PRO A 35 -1.87 0.22 11.40
N ASN A 36 -1.47 0.79 12.54
CA ASN A 36 -1.93 2.12 12.92
C ASN A 36 -1.27 3.20 12.04
N PHE A 37 -2.04 3.76 11.11
CA PHE A 37 -1.62 4.83 10.21
C PHE A 37 -2.08 6.23 10.64
N SER A 38 -2.60 6.39 11.87
CA SER A 38 -3.07 7.70 12.37
C SER A 38 -2.01 8.80 12.31
N TRP A 39 -0.73 8.43 12.45
CA TRP A 39 0.39 9.36 12.38
C TRP A 39 0.53 10.06 11.03
N ILE A 40 0.10 9.42 9.92
CA ILE A 40 0.16 10.00 8.57
C ILE A 40 -0.69 11.28 8.51
N TRP A 41 -1.89 11.22 9.10
CA TRP A 41 -2.84 12.33 9.13
C TRP A 41 -2.39 13.47 10.05
N ARG A 42 -1.45 13.22 10.97
CA ARG A 42 -0.87 14.24 11.85
C ARG A 42 0.30 15.00 11.20
N THR A 43 0.73 14.59 10.01
CA THR A 43 1.83 15.27 9.30
C THR A 43 1.36 16.59 8.70
N ASN A 44 2.19 17.63 8.80
CA ASN A 44 1.95 18.91 8.14
C ASN A 44 2.31 18.83 6.64
N THR A 45 1.57 18.01 5.90
CA THR A 45 1.73 17.84 4.46
C THR A 45 0.37 17.96 3.76
N GLN A 46 0.38 18.13 2.44
CA GLN A 46 -0.87 18.23 1.69
C GLN A 46 -1.66 16.91 1.79
N ARG A 47 -2.99 17.01 1.86
CA ARG A 47 -3.92 15.86 1.93
C ARG A 47 -3.66 14.79 0.87
N LYS A 48 -3.22 15.18 -0.32
CA LYS A 48 -2.84 14.25 -1.40
C LYS A 48 -1.65 13.37 -1.02
N ILE A 49 -0.64 13.94 -0.36
CA ILE A 49 0.56 13.23 0.12
C ILE A 49 0.20 12.31 1.27
N GLN A 50 -0.65 12.76 2.20
CA GLN A 50 -1.16 11.92 3.29
C GLN A 50 -1.92 10.70 2.74
N PHE A 51 -2.80 10.92 1.77
CA PHE A 51 -3.56 9.84 1.14
C PHE A 51 -2.65 8.85 0.39
N LEU A 52 -1.69 9.37 -0.39
CA LEU A 52 -0.66 8.54 -1.03
C LEU A 52 0.12 7.73 0.00
N GLY A 53 0.47 8.37 1.12
CA GLY A 53 1.17 7.71 2.21
C GLY A 53 0.38 6.56 2.83
N TRP A 54 -0.91 6.79 3.05
CA TRP A 54 -1.82 5.76 3.54
C TRP A 54 -1.94 4.59 2.55
N LEU A 55 -2.05 4.85 1.24
CA LEU A 55 -2.07 3.80 0.21
C LEU A 55 -0.79 2.96 0.19
N ILE A 56 0.38 3.60 0.32
CA ILE A 56 1.66 2.90 0.43
C ILE A 56 1.69 2.02 1.69
N GLY A 57 1.26 2.56 2.83
CA GLY A 57 1.20 1.83 4.09
C GLY A 57 0.32 0.58 4.01
N GLN A 58 -0.82 0.69 3.33
CA GLN A 58 -1.77 -0.41 3.09
C GLN A 58 -1.32 -1.38 1.99
N GLY A 59 -0.21 -1.11 1.29
CA GLY A 59 0.18 -1.91 0.14
C GLY A 59 -0.82 -1.85 -1.03
N ALA A 60 -1.64 -0.80 -1.09
CA ALA A 60 -2.79 -0.67 -1.99
C ALA A 60 -2.49 0.17 -3.24
N LEU A 61 -1.23 0.56 -3.46
CA LEU A 61 -0.83 1.24 -4.69
C LEU A 61 -1.06 0.32 -5.90
N PRO A 62 -1.54 0.85 -7.04
CA PRO A 62 -1.83 0.07 -8.23
C PRO A 62 -0.55 -0.33 -8.99
N THR A 63 0.38 -1.00 -8.31
CA THR A 63 1.59 -1.53 -8.94
C THR A 63 1.24 -2.72 -9.83
N ASN A 64 2.01 -2.95 -10.90
CA ASN A 64 1.74 -4.08 -11.78
C ASN A 64 1.87 -5.42 -11.05
N SER A 65 2.70 -5.53 -10.02
CA SER A 65 2.73 -6.73 -9.16
C SER A 65 1.41 -6.98 -8.42
N LEU A 66 0.81 -5.94 -7.83
CA LEU A 66 -0.46 -6.06 -7.12
C LEU A 66 -1.61 -6.33 -8.11
N ARG A 67 -1.58 -5.67 -9.27
CA ARG A 67 -2.55 -5.89 -10.34
C ARG A 67 -2.48 -7.32 -10.87
N PHE A 68 -1.28 -7.86 -11.07
CA PHE A 68 -1.07 -9.25 -11.47
C PHE A 68 -1.59 -10.23 -10.42
N GLN A 69 -1.28 -10.00 -9.13
CA GLN A 69 -1.79 -10.83 -8.02
C GLN A 69 -3.32 -10.82 -7.93
N ARG A 70 -3.96 -9.71 -8.30
CA ARG A 70 -5.42 -9.57 -8.32
C ARG A 70 -6.04 -9.96 -9.66
N HIS A 71 -5.27 -10.56 -10.57
CA HIS A 71 -5.71 -10.96 -11.91
C HIS A 71 -6.29 -9.79 -12.75
N MET A 72 -5.79 -8.57 -12.51
CA MET A 72 -6.15 -7.35 -13.26
C MET A 72 -5.07 -6.92 -14.27
N ALA A 73 -3.99 -7.69 -14.40
CA ALA A 73 -2.93 -7.48 -15.37
C ALA A 73 -2.34 -8.83 -15.80
N ASP A 74 -1.89 -8.92 -17.05
CA ASP A 74 -1.32 -10.15 -17.62
C ASP A 74 0.12 -10.43 -17.14
N SER A 75 0.82 -9.41 -16.63
CA SER A 75 2.16 -9.57 -16.09
C SER A 75 2.47 -8.55 -14.99
N ALA A 76 3.39 -8.93 -14.09
CA ALA A 76 3.91 -8.04 -13.05
C ALA A 76 5.01 -7.08 -13.54
N LYS A 77 5.32 -7.10 -14.85
CA LYS A 77 6.39 -6.29 -15.44
C LYS A 77 6.00 -4.82 -15.45
N SER A 78 7.00 -3.94 -15.32
CA SER A 78 6.74 -2.52 -15.44
C SER A 78 6.53 -2.09 -16.89
N SER A 79 5.64 -1.13 -17.11
CA SER A 79 5.50 -0.43 -18.40
C SER A 79 6.57 0.64 -18.61
N HIS A 80 7.21 1.10 -17.53
CA HIS A 80 8.15 2.22 -17.57
C HIS A 80 9.61 1.79 -17.64
N CYS A 81 9.92 0.55 -17.26
CA CYS A 81 11.27 0.00 -17.30
C CYS A 81 11.24 -1.51 -17.57
N SER A 82 12.38 -2.08 -17.96
CA SER A 82 12.53 -3.51 -18.27
C SER A 82 12.54 -4.42 -17.03
N ALA A 83 12.06 -3.94 -15.89
CA ALA A 83 12.03 -4.70 -14.65
C ALA A 83 10.94 -5.78 -14.70
N THR A 84 11.26 -6.96 -14.21
CA THR A 84 10.37 -8.13 -14.22
C THR A 84 9.24 -8.04 -13.20
N ASN A 85 9.42 -7.27 -12.12
CA ASN A 85 8.44 -7.09 -11.06
C ASN A 85 8.40 -5.63 -10.59
N GLU A 86 7.29 -4.96 -10.86
CA GLU A 86 7.03 -3.62 -10.34
C GLU A 86 6.33 -3.71 -8.99
N ASN A 87 7.11 -3.68 -7.91
CA ASN A 87 6.60 -3.53 -6.54
C ASN A 87 6.58 -2.04 -6.13
N ILE A 88 6.04 -1.74 -4.94
CA ILE A 88 5.87 -0.35 -4.48
C ILE A 88 7.21 0.39 -4.35
N LEU A 89 8.25 -0.29 -3.86
CA LEU A 89 9.59 0.30 -3.74
C LEU A 89 10.20 0.58 -5.11
N HIS A 90 10.03 -0.34 -6.05
CA HIS A 90 10.48 -0.17 -7.41
C HIS A 90 9.76 0.99 -8.08
N ALA A 91 8.43 1.03 -8.02
CA ALA A 91 7.63 2.10 -8.60
C ALA A 91 7.97 3.48 -8.02
N LEU A 92 8.30 3.57 -6.73
CA LEU A 92 8.61 4.85 -6.08
C LEU A 92 10.09 5.22 -6.09
N ARG A 93 11.02 4.26 -6.10
CA ARG A 93 12.46 4.49 -5.86
C ARG A 93 13.35 3.83 -6.88
N ASP A 94 13.24 2.51 -7.07
CA ASP A 94 14.27 1.76 -7.81
C ASP A 94 14.07 1.82 -9.33
N CYS A 95 12.90 2.27 -9.79
CA CYS A 95 12.63 2.48 -11.20
C CYS A 95 13.48 3.65 -11.73
N PRO A 96 14.24 3.47 -12.84
CA PRO A 96 15.01 4.53 -13.47
C PRO A 96 14.17 5.78 -13.78
N HIS A 97 12.92 5.58 -14.17
CA HIS A 97 11.98 6.67 -14.41
C HIS A 97 11.68 7.48 -13.15
N SER A 98 11.45 6.80 -12.02
CA SER A 98 11.21 7.45 -10.74
C SER A 98 12.46 8.16 -10.23
N LEU A 99 13.65 7.56 -10.40
CA LEU A 99 14.93 8.21 -10.09
C LEU A 99 15.11 9.52 -10.85
N GLU A 100 14.77 9.54 -12.14
CA GLU A 100 14.84 10.76 -12.95
C GLU A 100 13.95 11.88 -12.38
N ILE A 101 12.73 11.54 -11.96
CA ILE A 101 11.80 12.49 -11.33
C ILE A 101 12.41 13.04 -10.03
N TRP A 102 12.97 12.19 -9.17
CA TRP A 102 13.62 12.63 -7.94
C TRP A 102 14.81 13.55 -8.20
N MET A 103 15.60 13.27 -9.24
CA MET A 103 16.72 14.12 -9.64
C MET A 103 16.24 15.50 -10.11
N ARG A 104 15.15 15.56 -10.90
CA ARG A 104 14.54 16.81 -11.37
C ARG A 104 13.97 17.65 -10.22
N LEU A 105 13.43 17.00 -9.19
CA LEU A 105 12.94 17.64 -7.97
C LEU A 105 14.06 18.09 -7.01
N GLY A 106 15.33 17.85 -7.35
CA GLY A 106 16.48 18.24 -6.52
C GLY A 106 16.70 17.35 -5.29
N LEU A 107 16.02 16.21 -5.19
CA LEU A 107 16.02 15.34 -4.01
C LEU A 107 17.17 14.31 -4.03
N ARG A 108 18.39 14.78 -4.32
CA ARG A 108 19.60 13.94 -4.49
C ARG A 108 19.99 13.15 -3.23
N VAL A 109 19.71 13.68 -2.04
CA VAL A 109 20.08 13.08 -0.73
C VAL A 109 19.26 11.83 -0.42
N VAL A 110 18.04 11.73 -0.96
CA VAL A 110 17.15 10.58 -0.78
C VAL A 110 17.79 9.34 -1.38
N ILE A 111 18.36 9.46 -2.58
CA ILE A 111 18.94 8.33 -3.33
C ILE A 111 20.15 7.70 -2.62
N LEU A 112 20.98 8.50 -1.93
CA LEU A 112 22.25 8.04 -1.34
C LEU A 112 22.12 7.44 0.07
N ARG A 113 21.05 7.74 0.84
CA ARG A 113 20.88 7.22 2.21
C ARG A 113 20.40 5.76 2.27
N PHE A 114 19.97 5.16 1.17
CA PHE A 114 19.40 3.81 1.19
C PHE A 114 20.43 2.67 1.11
N SER A 115 21.65 2.95 0.63
CA SER A 115 22.69 1.92 0.47
C SER A 115 23.22 1.35 1.79
N SER A 116 23.09 2.07 2.91
CA SER A 116 23.62 1.63 4.22
C SER A 116 22.67 0.73 5.03
N TYR A 117 21.38 0.69 4.71
CA TYR A 117 20.41 -0.14 5.44
C TYR A 117 20.39 -1.61 4.98
N LEU A 118 21.11 -1.94 3.91
CA LEU A 118 21.38 -3.32 3.51
C LEU A 118 22.53 -3.96 4.32
N LEU A 119 23.27 -3.19 5.11
CA LEU A 119 24.40 -3.68 5.93
C LEU A 119 24.06 -3.93 7.41
N PHE A 120 22.90 -3.46 7.88
CA PHE A 120 22.40 -3.80 9.22
C PHE A 120 21.26 -4.81 9.10
N GLY A 121 21.63 -6.06 8.86
CA GLY A 121 20.71 -7.19 8.97
C GLY A 121 20.27 -7.41 10.43
N GLY A 122 18.96 -7.59 10.64
CA GLY A 122 18.41 -7.98 11.93
C GLY A 122 16.90 -7.80 12.07
N PHE A 123 16.14 -8.76 11.54
CA PHE A 123 14.86 -9.31 12.04
C PHE A 123 13.85 -8.41 12.81
N GLY A 124 12.63 -8.30 12.27
CA GLY A 124 11.40 -8.05 13.05
C GLY A 124 10.43 -7.07 12.39
N ASP A 125 9.43 -7.61 11.68
CA ASP A 125 8.18 -6.99 11.19
C ASP A 125 8.09 -5.46 11.02
N GLY A 126 8.04 -4.98 9.77
CA GLY A 126 7.58 -3.61 9.49
C GLY A 126 8.10 -2.94 8.21
N GLY A 127 8.36 -3.69 7.12
CA GLY A 127 9.02 -3.18 5.90
C GLY A 127 8.35 -1.99 5.20
N THR A 128 7.07 -1.71 5.44
CA THR A 128 6.36 -0.57 4.85
C THR A 128 6.50 0.71 5.68
N ARG A 129 6.71 0.60 7.00
CA ARG A 129 6.74 1.77 7.92
C ARG A 129 7.95 2.65 7.68
N TRP A 130 9.13 2.05 7.49
CA TRP A 130 10.38 2.76 7.22
C TRP A 130 10.42 3.37 5.83
N SER A 131 9.88 2.65 4.85
CA SER A 131 9.73 3.13 3.47
C SER A 131 8.85 4.38 3.41
N LEU A 132 7.78 4.43 4.22
CA LEU A 132 6.90 5.59 4.32
C LEU A 132 7.52 6.78 5.03
N VAL A 133 8.18 6.56 6.17
CA VAL A 133 8.85 7.64 6.92
C VAL A 133 9.93 8.31 6.07
N MET A 134 10.66 7.55 5.26
CA MET A 134 11.68 8.10 4.37
C MET A 134 11.08 8.89 3.20
N VAL A 135 10.01 8.42 2.57
CA VAL A 135 9.32 9.15 1.48
C VAL A 135 8.67 10.43 2.02
N VAL A 136 7.97 10.36 3.15
CA VAL A 136 7.32 11.54 3.75
C VAL A 136 8.36 12.53 4.30
N GLY A 137 9.46 12.04 4.88
CA GLY A 137 10.56 12.88 5.34
C GLY A 137 11.29 13.61 4.21
N ALA A 138 11.39 12.98 3.03
CA ALA A 138 11.93 13.59 1.81
C ALA A 138 11.00 14.63 1.16
N LEU A 139 9.69 14.54 1.42
CA LEU A 139 8.66 15.42 0.87
C LEU A 139 8.35 16.65 1.74
N LYS A 140 9.06 16.83 2.86
CA LYS A 140 9.03 18.12 3.57
C LYS A 140 9.74 19.16 2.69
N PRO A 141 9.06 20.19 2.19
CA PRO A 141 9.75 21.38 1.75
C PRO A 141 10.38 22.06 2.96
N CYS A 142 11.45 22.82 2.71
CA CYS A 142 11.93 23.84 3.64
C CYS A 142 10.77 24.77 4.05
#